data_AF-A0A533RX89-F1
#
_entry.id   AF-A0A533RX89-F1
#
_cell.length_a   1.000
_cell.length_b   1.000
_cell.length_c   1.000
_cell.angle_alpha   90.00
_cell.angle_beta   90.00
_cell.angle_gamma   90.00
#
_symmetry.space_group_name_H-M   'P 1'
#
loop_
_entity.id
_entity.type
_entity.pdbx_description
1 polymer ?
#
loop_
_entity_poly.entity_id
_entity_poly.type
_entity_poly.pdbx_seq_one_letter_code
_entity_poly.pdbx_strand_id
1 'polypeptide(L)'
;MKDVIEGRPVYHQRDDRICAHIFIAQLALLLLRRLRHHLQQKRVPLSPNAALAAVKSIGVAELDLKGHKEVLVSRLKPHATQVLTALGITNPGPPGSTRHNKRVAVR
;
A
#
# COMPACT_ATOMS: atom_id res chain seq x y z
N MET A 1 -17.29 55.05 -7.62
CA MET A 1 -17.76 54.08 -6.62
C MET A 1 -17.68 52.69 -7.22
N LYS A 2 -16.86 51.84 -6.60
CA LYS A 2 -16.84 50.38 -6.62
C LYS A 2 -16.50 49.65 -7.93
N ASP A 3 -15.19 49.49 -8.13
CA ASP A 3 -14.48 48.22 -8.38
C ASP A 3 -15.28 47.09 -9.03
N VAL A 4 -15.05 46.88 -10.32
CA VAL A 4 -15.11 45.54 -10.92
C VAL A 4 -13.77 45.32 -11.60
N ILE A 5 -12.76 44.98 -10.79
CA ILE A 5 -11.68 44.13 -11.29
C ILE A 5 -12.39 42.86 -11.74
N GLU A 6 -12.72 42.77 -13.03
CA GLU A 6 -13.15 41.54 -13.70
C GLU A 6 -11.94 40.60 -13.72
N GLY A 7 -11.61 40.07 -12.54
CA GLY A 7 -10.75 38.92 -12.39
C GLY A 7 -11.41 37.79 -13.13
N ARG A 8 -11.04 37.61 -14.40
CA ARG A 8 -11.42 36.45 -15.20
C ARG A 8 -11.14 35.21 -14.35
N PRO A 9 -11.99 34.17 -14.38
CA PRO A 9 -11.65 32.92 -13.74
C PRO A 9 -10.40 32.38 -14.44
N VAL A 10 -9.25 32.52 -13.78
CA VAL A 10 -8.03 31.89 -14.24
C VAL A 10 -8.17 30.42 -13.89
N TYR A 11 -8.74 29.65 -14.80
CA TYR A 11 -8.67 28.20 -14.77
C TYR A 11 -7.21 27.81 -14.92
N HIS A 12 -6.49 27.70 -13.81
CA HIS A 12 -5.12 27.15 -13.75
C HIS A 12 -5.16 25.62 -13.89
N GLN A 13 -5.99 25.11 -14.79
CA GLN A 13 -5.93 23.73 -15.23
C GLN A 13 -4.95 23.70 -16.39
N ARG A 14 -3.67 23.59 -16.06
CA ARG A 14 -2.66 23.37 -17.08
C ARG A 14 -2.91 21.99 -17.69
N ASP A 15 -2.95 21.91 -19.02
CA ASP A 15 -3.23 20.66 -19.74
C ASP A 15 -2.29 19.53 -19.31
N ASP A 16 -1.04 19.85 -18.97
CA ASP A 16 -0.05 18.93 -18.41
C ASP A 16 -0.56 18.23 -17.12
N ARG A 17 -1.18 18.96 -16.20
CA ARG A 17 -1.74 18.43 -14.94
C ARG A 17 -3.00 17.61 -15.18
N ILE A 18 -3.84 18.00 -16.14
CA ILE A 18 -5.03 17.23 -16.51
C ILE A 18 -4.62 15.87 -17.08
N CYS A 19 -3.70 15.87 -18.06
CA CYS A 19 -3.16 14.65 -18.66
C CYS A 19 -2.52 13.74 -17.61
N ALA A 20 -1.70 14.30 -16.71
CA ALA A 20 -1.10 13.54 -15.61
C ALA A 20 -2.15 12.94 -14.67
N HIS A 21 -3.18 13.71 -14.29
CA HIS A 21 -4.23 13.23 -13.41
C HIS A 21 -5.03 12.07 -14.03
N ILE A 22 -5.44 12.22 -15.30
CA ILE A 22 -6.14 11.15 -16.03
C ILE A 22 -5.27 9.90 -16.08
N PHE A 23 -4.00 10.03 -16.43
CA PHE A 23 -3.08 8.90 -16.49
C PHE A 23 -2.96 8.18 -15.13
N ILE A 24 -2.68 8.92 -14.05
CA ILE A 24 -2.54 8.35 -12.71
C ILE A 24 -3.86 7.71 -12.23
N ALA A 25 -5.00 8.34 -12.51
CA ALA A 25 -6.31 7.82 -12.15
C ALA A 25 -6.62 6.50 -12.88
N GLN A 26 -6.33 6.43 -14.18
CA GLN A 26 -6.50 5.19 -14.95
C GLN A 26 -5.56 4.09 -14.45
N LEU A 27 -4.30 4.41 -14.18
CA LEU A 27 -3.35 3.46 -13.60
C LEU A 27 -3.84 2.92 -12.25
N ALA A 28 -4.26 3.81 -11.34
CA ALA A 28 -4.80 3.42 -10.04
C ALA A 28 -6.04 2.53 -10.19
N LEU A 29 -6.94 2.84 -11.14
CA LEU A 29 -8.12 2.04 -11.44
C LEU A 29 -7.75 0.63 -11.91
N LEU A 30 -6.79 0.51 -12.82
CA LEU A 30 -6.32 -0.79 -13.32
C LEU A 30 -5.70 -1.64 -12.20
N LEU A 31 -4.87 -1.02 -11.35
CA LEU A 31 -4.29 -1.70 -10.18
C LEU A 31 -5.37 -2.17 -9.21
N LEU A 32 -6.37 -1.34 -8.92
CA LEU A 32 -7.47 -1.68 -8.02
C LEU A 32 -8.34 -2.82 -8.59
N ARG A 33 -8.61 -2.81 -9.90
CA ARG A 33 -9.32 -3.89 -10.59
C ARG A 33 -8.54 -5.19 -10.56
N ARG A 34 -7.22 -5.13 -10.80
CA ARG A 34 -6.35 -6.31 -10.74
C ARG A 34 -6.29 -6.90 -9.34
N LEU A 35 -6.17 -6.05 -8.31
CA LEU A 35 -6.23 -6.47 -6.92
C LEU A 35 -7.56 -7.17 -6.60
N ARG A 36 -8.70 -6.56 -6.97
CA ARG A 36 -10.03 -7.16 -6.78
C ARG A 36 -10.13 -8.54 -7.44
N HIS A 37 -9.65 -8.66 -8.67
CA HIS A 37 -9.66 -9.90 -9.41
C HIS A 37 -8.85 -11.00 -8.70
N HIS A 38 -7.63 -10.69 -8.22
CA HIS A 38 -6.82 -11.64 -7.45
C HIS A 38 -7.51 -12.10 -6.15
N LEU A 39 -8.11 -11.17 -5.41
CA LEU A 39 -8.84 -11.51 -4.17
C LEU A 39 -10.04 -12.43 -4.46
N GLN A 40 -10.80 -12.16 -5.53
CA GLN A 40 -11.93 -12.99 -5.94
C GLN A 40 -11.50 -14.38 -6.39
N GLN A 41 -10.45 -14.49 -7.21
CA GLN A 41 -9.89 -15.77 -7.65
C GLN A 41 -9.48 -16.67 -6.49
N LYS A 42 -8.96 -16.06 -5.41
CA LYS A 42 -8.55 -16.75 -4.19
C LYS A 42 -9.64 -16.83 -3.11
N ARG A 43 -10.88 -16.44 -3.44
CA ARG A 43 -12.06 -16.44 -2.56
C ARG A 43 -11.85 -15.71 -1.23
N VAL A 44 -11.05 -14.63 -1.24
CA VAL A 44 -10.84 -13.80 -0.06
C VAL A 44 -12.05 -12.87 0.12
N PRO A 45 -12.78 -12.93 1.26
CA PRO A 45 -13.99 -12.13 1.49
C PRO A 45 -13.64 -10.71 1.94
N LEU A 46 -12.73 -10.03 1.24
CA LEU A 46 -12.31 -8.65 1.53
C LEU A 46 -12.56 -7.73 0.35
N SER A 47 -13.04 -6.53 0.63
CA SER A 47 -13.06 -5.46 -0.36
C SER A 47 -11.62 -5.01 -0.66
N PRO A 48 -11.33 -4.47 -1.86
CA PRO A 48 -9.99 -3.96 -2.18
C PRO A 48 -9.48 -2.90 -1.18
N ASN A 49 -10.37 -2.04 -0.69
CA ASN A 49 -10.02 -1.02 0.31
C ASN A 49 -9.68 -1.65 1.67
N ALA A 50 -10.45 -2.67 2.09
CA ALA A 50 -10.16 -3.42 3.31
C ALA A 50 -8.84 -4.20 3.19
N ALA A 51 -8.55 -4.77 2.02
CA ALA A 51 -7.30 -5.45 1.75
C ALA A 51 -6.09 -4.49 1.84
N LEU A 52 -6.20 -3.29 1.25
CA LEU A 52 -5.17 -2.25 1.36
C LEU A 52 -4.99 -1.80 2.81
N ALA A 53 -6.07 -1.58 3.56
CA ALA A 53 -5.99 -1.24 4.98
C ALA A 53 -5.32 -2.33 5.81
N ALA A 54 -5.60 -3.60 5.51
CA ALA A 54 -4.97 -4.74 6.16
C ALA A 54 -3.45 -4.76 5.91
N VAL A 55 -3.02 -4.57 4.66
CA VAL A 55 -1.58 -4.52 4.32
C VAL A 55 -0.89 -3.30 4.91
N LYS A 56 -1.54 -2.13 4.96
CA LYS A 56 -1.01 -0.92 5.63
C LYS A 56 -0.74 -1.12 7.12
N SER A 57 -1.36 -2.11 7.76
CA SER A 57 -1.11 -2.42 9.18
C SER A 57 0.20 -3.16 9.43
N ILE A 58 0.90 -3.58 8.38
CA ILE A 58 2.23 -4.18 8.47
C ILE A 58 3.21 -3.07 8.80
N GLY A 59 3.81 -3.13 9.98
CA GLY A 59 4.87 -2.22 10.40
C GLY A 59 6.22 -2.74 9.94
N VAL A 60 7.05 -1.84 9.41
CA VAL A 60 8.45 -2.12 9.08
C VAL A 60 9.30 -1.19 9.95
N ALA A 61 10.26 -1.74 10.67
CA ALA A 61 11.16 -1.00 11.53
C ALA A 61 12.61 -1.32 11.14
N GLU A 62 13.47 -0.31 11.10
CA GLU A 62 14.91 -0.48 10.94
C GLU A 62 15.56 -0.38 12.32
N LEU A 63 16.35 -1.39 12.69
CA LEU A 63 17.18 -1.39 13.88
C LEU A 63 18.64 -1.26 13.47
N ASP A 64 19.37 -0.38 14.17
CA ASP A 64 20.83 -0.35 14.13
C ASP A 64 21.35 -1.07 15.37
N LEU A 65 21.94 -2.25 15.16
CA LEU A 65 22.58 -3.05 16.20
C LEU A 65 24.07 -3.07 15.92
N LYS A 66 24.82 -2.23 16.64
CA LYS A 66 26.29 -2.18 16.60
C LYS A 66 26.84 -2.01 15.16
N GLY A 67 26.21 -1.17 14.34
CA GLY A 67 26.63 -0.90 12.96
C GLY A 67 26.03 -1.84 11.93
N HIS A 68 25.25 -2.83 12.34
CA HIS A 68 24.45 -3.67 11.44
C HIS A 68 23.01 -3.15 11.39
N LYS A 69 22.59 -2.69 10.21
CA LYS A 69 21.20 -2.31 9.94
C LYS A 69 20.38 -3.55 9.66
N GLU A 70 19.47 -3.89 10.56
CA GLU A 70 18.50 -4.95 10.39
C GLU A 70 17.11 -4.36 10.18
N VAL A 71 16.40 -4.83 9.15
CA VAL A 71 15.02 -4.42 8.91
C VAL A 71 14.09 -5.52 9.40
N LEU A 72 13.24 -5.16 10.36
CA LEU A 72 12.26 -6.03 11.00
C LEU A 72 10.86 -5.73 10.50
N VAL A 73 10.05 -6.78 10.37
CA VAL A 73 8.64 -6.69 9.99
C VAL A 73 7.79 -7.13 11.17
N SER A 74 6.76 -6.34 11.48
CA SER A 74 5.82 -6.62 12.55
C SER A 74 5.08 -7.94 12.34
N ARG A 75 4.44 -8.44 13.40
CA ARG A 75 3.58 -9.64 13.28
C ARG A 75 2.41 -9.34 12.35
N LEU A 76 2.31 -10.09 11.25
CA LEU A 76 1.20 -9.95 10.31
C LEU A 76 -0.13 -10.31 10.98
N LYS A 77 -1.12 -9.45 10.80
CA LYS A 77 -2.51 -9.70 11.20
C LYS A 77 -3.16 -10.72 10.23
N PRO A 78 -4.18 -11.49 10.66
CA PRO A 78 -4.81 -12.53 9.84
C PRO A 78 -5.25 -12.05 8.45
N HIS A 79 -5.91 -10.89 8.38
CA HIS A 79 -6.32 -10.31 7.10
C HIS A 79 -5.16 -9.87 6.21
N ALA A 80 -4.06 -9.36 6.80
CA ALA A 80 -2.87 -8.99 6.04
C ALA A 80 -2.21 -10.23 5.43
N THR A 81 -2.12 -11.32 6.20
CA THR A 81 -1.61 -12.61 5.72
C THR A 81 -2.47 -13.16 4.59
N GLN A 82 -3.80 -13.15 4.73
CA GLN A 82 -4.72 -13.61 3.69
C GLN A 82 -4.54 -12.85 2.38
N VAL A 83 -4.40 -11.52 2.45
CA VAL A 83 -4.17 -10.68 1.28
C VAL A 83 -2.82 -10.96 0.63
N LEU A 84 -1.74 -11.05 1.41
CA LEU A 84 -0.40 -11.33 0.87
C LEU A 84 -0.33 -12.72 0.23
N THR A 85 -0.91 -13.74 0.86
CA THR A 85 -1.01 -15.08 0.28
C THR A 85 -1.83 -15.09 -1.01
N ALA A 86 -2.93 -14.32 -1.08
CA ALA A 86 -3.73 -14.21 -2.29
C ALA A 86 -2.96 -13.53 -3.45
N LEU A 87 -2.04 -12.64 -3.12
CA LEU A 87 -1.11 -12.00 -4.06
C LEU A 87 0.13 -12.86 -4.38
N GLY A 88 0.29 -14.02 -3.73
CA GLY A 88 1.45 -14.90 -3.93
C GLY A 88 2.72 -14.45 -3.22
N ILE A 89 2.62 -13.55 -2.25
CA ILE A 89 3.76 -13.03 -1.47
C ILE A 89 3.96 -13.92 -0.24
N THR A 90 4.98 -14.79 -0.31
CA THR A 90 5.28 -15.78 0.75
C THR A 90 6.27 -15.26 1.81
N ASN A 91 7.17 -14.35 1.43
CA ASN A 91 8.11 -13.71 2.35
C ASN A 91 7.90 -12.19 2.36
N PRO A 92 7.15 -11.64 3.33
CA PRO A 92 6.99 -10.19 3.49
C PRO A 92 8.22 -9.53 4.13
N GLY A 93 9.25 -10.30 4.48
CA GLY A 93 10.51 -9.79 5.02
C GLY A 93 11.32 -9.02 3.96
N PRO A 94 12.16 -8.07 4.39
CA PRO A 94 13.07 -7.36 3.52
C PRO A 94 14.08 -8.34 2.87
N PRO A 95 14.54 -8.08 1.64
CA PRO A 95 15.48 -8.97 0.96
C PRO A 95 16.75 -9.13 1.80
N GLY A 96 17.08 -10.37 2.15
CA GLY A 96 18.23 -10.71 3.02
C GLY A 96 17.87 -10.98 4.50
N SER A 97 16.65 -10.67 4.93
CA SER A 97 16.19 -10.96 6.31
C SER A 97 15.74 -12.42 6.44
N THR A 98 16.58 -13.27 7.02
CA THR A 98 16.16 -14.60 7.48
C THR A 98 15.37 -14.44 8.78
N ARG A 99 14.05 -14.60 8.71
CA ARG A 99 13.18 -14.56 9.89
C ARG A 99 13.51 -15.72 10.84
N HIS A 100 14.39 -15.51 11.81
CA HIS A 100 14.66 -16.46 12.88
C HIS A 100 13.43 -16.57 13.80
N ASN A 101 12.55 -17.52 13.50
CA ASN A 101 11.33 -17.76 14.27
C ASN A 101 11.65 -18.52 15.57
N LYS A 102 12.26 -17.85 16.56
CA LYS A 102 12.32 -18.39 17.93
C LYS A 102 10.92 -18.28 18.55
N ARG A 103 10.15 -19.36 18.46
CA ARG A 103 9.00 -19.58 19.35
C ARG A 103 9.56 -19.68 20.77
N VAL A 104 9.57 -18.57 21.50
CA VAL A 104 9.73 -18.61 22.96
C VAL A 104 8.42 -19.15 23.50
N ALA A 105 8.40 -20.46 23.78
CA ALA A 105 7.39 -21.06 24.62
C ALA A 105 7.56 -20.46 26.01
N VAL A 106 6.68 -19.52 26.36
CA VAL A 106 6.51 -19.08 27.74
C VAL A 106 5.77 -20.20 28.46
N ARG A 107 6.46 -20.80 29.42
CA ARG A 107 5.99 -21.85 30.33
C ARG A 107 5.47 -21.21 31.60
#